data_AF-A0A7J7D367-F1
#
_entry.id   AF-A0A7J7D367-F1
#
_cell.length_a   1.000
_cell.length_b   1.000
_cell.length_c   1.000
_cell.angle_alpha   90.00
_cell.angle_beta   90.00
_cell.angle_gamma   90.00
#
_symmetry.space_group_name_H-M   'P 1'
#
loop_
_entity.id
_entity.type
_entity.pdbx_description
1 polymer ?
#
loop_
_entity_poly.entity_id
_entity_poly.type
_entity_poly.pdbx_seq_one_letter_code
_entity_poly.pdbx_strand_id
1 'polypeptide(L)'
;MEASQVPMMTVRVPLNQLLVEMVGFGTTSGVLVLVGTNRPDILDKALLRPGRFDRQIFIDKPDIKSREQILQIYLKKLKLDHEPSHYSQRLAAPTPGFAGADIANVCNEAALIAARDEGSQVTMELF
;
A
#
# COMPACT_ATOMS: atom_id res chain seq x y z
N MET A 1 22.30 23.36 35.75
CA MET A 1 22.53 23.39 34.29
C MET A 1 21.36 22.67 33.65
N GLU A 2 20.34 23.44 33.27
CA GLU A 2 19.14 22.96 32.59
C GLU A 2 19.51 22.46 31.18
N ALA A 3 19.11 21.23 30.86
CA ALA A 3 19.01 20.78 29.49
C ALA A 3 17.65 21.26 28.95
N SER A 4 17.72 22.17 28.00
CA SER A 4 16.60 22.72 27.24
C SER A 4 15.87 21.62 26.46
N GLN A 5 14.73 21.18 26.98
CA GLN A 5 13.77 20.36 26.25
C GLN A 5 13.01 21.27 25.28
N VAL A 6 13.35 21.19 24.00
CA VAL A 6 12.58 21.84 22.93
C VAL A 6 11.19 21.18 22.89
N PRO A 7 10.08 21.91 23.06
CA PRO A 7 8.75 21.31 22.99
C PRO A 7 8.51 20.88 21.55
N MET A 8 8.32 19.57 21.35
CA MET A 8 7.83 19.02 20.09
C MET A 8 6.43 19.60 19.85
N MET A 9 6.34 20.63 18.99
CA MET A 9 5.07 21.14 18.49
C MET A 9 4.36 20.00 17.75
N THR A 10 3.50 19.29 18.47
CA THR A 10 2.51 18.43 17.85
C THR A 10 1.49 19.35 17.20
N VAL A 11 1.65 19.60 15.90
CA VAL A 11 0.64 20.29 15.10
C VAL A 11 -0.55 19.33 14.95
N ARG A 12 -1.42 19.28 15.96
CA ARG A 12 -2.78 18.74 15.82
C ARG A 12 -3.60 19.80 15.11
N VAL A 13 -3.56 19.84 13.79
CA VAL A 13 -4.65 20.47 13.05
C VAL A 13 -5.89 19.60 13.30
N PRO A 14 -6.95 20.11 13.96
CA PRO A 14 -8.19 19.35 14.09
C PRO A 14 -8.68 19.01 12.68
N LEU A 15 -9.16 17.79 12.44
CA LEU A 15 -9.66 17.36 11.12
C LEU A 15 -10.61 18.39 10.48
N ASN A 16 -11.45 19.01 11.31
CA ASN A 16 -12.36 20.09 10.92
C ASN A 16 -11.66 21.31 10.32
N GLN A 17 -10.50 21.71 10.83
CA GLN A 17 -9.75 22.85 10.29
C GLN A 17 -9.15 22.52 8.92
N LEU A 18 -8.60 21.31 8.75
CA LEU A 18 -8.08 20.86 7.44
C LEU A 18 -9.19 20.87 6.37
N LEU A 19 -10.41 20.51 6.77
CA LEU A 19 -11.57 20.52 5.88
C LEU A 19 -12.06 21.92 5.51
N VAL A 20 -11.96 22.88 6.43
CA VAL A 20 -12.28 24.28 6.15
C VAL A 20 -11.29 24.86 5.15
N GLU A 21 -9.99 24.60 5.34
CA GLU A 21 -8.96 25.01 4.37
C GLU A 21 -9.19 24.34 3.00
N MET A 22 -9.53 23.04 2.97
CA MET A 22 -9.80 22.31 1.73
C MET A 22 -10.97 22.89 0.90
N VAL A 23 -12.02 23.39 1.55
CA VAL A 23 -13.15 24.05 0.86
C VAL A 23 -12.80 25.48 0.44
N GLY A 24 -11.80 26.11 1.08
CA GLY A 24 -11.31 27.45 0.77
C GLY A 24 -10.52 27.55 -0.55
N PHE A 25 -10.03 26.43 -1.07
CA PHE A 25 -9.42 26.36 -2.40
C PHE A 25 -10.53 26.29 -3.45
N GLY A 26 -10.96 27.43 -3.98
CA GLY A 26 -11.86 27.45 -5.15
C GLY A 26 -11.30 26.68 -6.36
N THR A 27 -12.12 26.46 -7.38
CA THR A 27 -11.81 25.65 -8.59
C THR A 27 -10.59 26.13 -9.41
N THR A 28 -10.00 27.26 -9.06
CA THR A 28 -8.91 27.94 -9.77
C THR A 28 -7.50 27.51 -9.35
N SER A 29 -7.34 26.73 -8.29
CA SER A 29 -6.03 26.43 -7.68
C SER A 29 -5.31 25.20 -8.27
N GLY A 30 -5.96 24.39 -9.11
CA GLY A 30 -5.34 23.22 -9.74
C GLY A 30 -4.87 22.13 -8.75
N VAL A 31 -5.35 22.16 -7.51
CA VAL A 31 -4.98 21.20 -6.46
C VAL A 31 -5.94 20.01 -6.45
N LEU A 32 -5.39 18.78 -6.51
CA LEU A 32 -6.12 17.54 -6.32
C LEU A 32 -5.79 16.94 -4.95
N VAL A 33 -6.81 16.66 -4.14
CA VAL A 33 -6.64 16.00 -2.84
C VAL A 33 -7.09 14.54 -2.93
N LEU A 34 -6.20 13.62 -2.51
CA LEU A 34 -6.48 12.19 -2.41
C LEU A 34 -6.42 11.76 -0.93
N VAL A 35 -7.40 10.99 -0.49
CA VAL A 35 -7.49 10.46 0.87
C VAL A 35 -7.82 8.98 0.82
N GLY A 36 -7.20 8.18 1.69
CA GLY A 36 -7.49 6.74 1.84
C GLY A 36 -7.94 6.42 3.26
N THR A 37 -8.93 5.53 3.39
CA THR A 37 -9.36 4.96 4.68
C THR A 37 -9.64 3.47 4.52
N ASN A 38 -9.33 2.68 5.55
CA ASN A 38 -9.73 1.27 5.65
C ASN A 38 -11.05 1.09 6.40
N ARG A 39 -11.62 2.18 6.93
CA ARG A 39 -12.88 2.20 7.69
C ARG A 39 -13.79 3.34 7.19
N PRO A 40 -14.38 3.21 6.00
CA PRO A 40 -15.31 4.20 5.48
C PRO A 40 -16.60 4.31 6.31
N ASP A 41 -16.94 3.25 7.05
CA ASP A 41 -18.11 3.13 7.92
C ASP A 41 -18.13 4.12 9.10
N ILE A 42 -16.96 4.50 9.60
CA ILE A 42 -16.81 5.43 10.73
C ILE A 42 -16.58 6.88 10.31
N LEU A 43 -16.50 7.16 9.01
CA LEU A 43 -16.31 8.53 8.52
C LEU A 43 -17.56 9.37 8.76
N ASP A 44 -17.36 10.62 9.18
CA ASP A 44 -18.44 11.60 9.25
C ASP A 44 -19.01 11.83 7.84
N LYS A 45 -20.32 11.62 7.69
CA LYS A 45 -21.06 11.81 6.43
C LYS A 45 -20.96 13.25 5.91
N ALA A 46 -20.65 14.23 6.75
CA ALA A 46 -20.40 15.60 6.33
C ALA A 46 -19.19 15.69 5.36
N LEU A 47 -18.22 14.79 5.48
CA LEU A 47 -17.01 14.76 4.64
C LEU A 47 -17.27 14.29 3.21
N LEU A 48 -18.31 13.46 3.04
CA LEU A 48 -18.66 12.82 1.78
C LEU A 48 -19.62 13.66 0.92
N ARG A 49 -19.97 14.87 1.38
CA ARG A 49 -20.86 15.77 0.64
C ARG A 49 -20.15 16.37 -0.58
N PRO A 50 -20.89 16.72 -1.65
CA PRO A 50 -20.33 17.39 -2.84
C PRO A 50 -19.42 18.58 -2.48
N GLY A 51 -18.29 18.70 -3.17
CA GLY A 51 -17.28 19.74 -2.93
C GLY A 51 -16.28 19.45 -1.80
N ARG A 52 -16.25 18.21 -1.28
CA ARG A 52 -15.29 17.71 -0.28
C ARG A 52 -14.69 16.39 -0.79
N PHE A 53 -14.89 15.27 -0.09
CA PHE A 53 -14.54 13.94 -0.59
C PHE A 53 -15.72 13.34 -1.36
N ASP A 54 -16.06 13.98 -2.47
CA ASP A 54 -17.24 13.64 -3.26
C ASP A 54 -17.03 12.45 -4.21
N ARG A 55 -15.78 12.18 -4.62
CA ARG A 55 -15.40 10.99 -5.40
C ARG A 55 -14.88 9.89 -4.47
N GLN A 56 -15.62 8.78 -4.45
CA GLN A 56 -15.26 7.58 -3.68
C GLN A 56 -14.84 6.48 -4.64
N ILE A 57 -13.66 5.91 -4.40
CA ILE A 57 -13.13 4.77 -5.15
C ILE A 57 -12.86 3.67 -4.13
N PHE A 58 -13.56 2.54 -4.30
CA PHE A 58 -13.33 1.36 -3.49
C PHE A 58 -12.22 0.52 -4.12
N ILE A 59 -11.25 0.12 -3.29
CA ILE A 59 -10.16 -0.75 -3.70
C ILE A 59 -10.39 -2.10 -3.02
N ASP A 60 -10.84 -3.06 -3.82
CA ASP A 60 -11.01 -4.43 -3.36
C ASP A 60 -9.69 -5.19 -3.38
N LYS A 61 -9.71 -6.38 -2.77
CA LYS A 61 -8.58 -7.30 -2.85
C LYS A 61 -8.32 -7.70 -4.31
N PRO A 62 -7.04 -7.86 -4.72
CA PRO A 62 -6.71 -8.20 -6.09
C PRO A 62 -7.27 -9.58 -6.49
N ASP A 63 -7.79 -9.65 -7.72
CA ASP A 63 -8.15 -10.90 -8.36
C ASP A 63 -6.90 -11.71 -8.76
N ILE A 64 -7.08 -12.91 -9.32
CA ILE A 64 -5.95 -13.78 -9.66
C ILE A 64 -4.98 -13.14 -10.66
N LYS A 65 -5.48 -12.42 -11.67
CA LYS A 65 -4.65 -11.76 -12.68
C LYS A 65 -3.89 -10.58 -12.08
N SER A 66 -4.54 -9.81 -11.21
CA SER A 66 -3.91 -8.70 -10.49
C SER A 66 -2.84 -9.21 -9.54
N ARG A 67 -3.07 -10.33 -8.83
CA ARG A 67 -2.05 -10.96 -7.99
C ARG A 67 -0.86 -11.46 -8.80
N GLU A 68 -1.09 -12.06 -9.97
CA GLU A 68 -0.01 -12.43 -10.88
C GLU A 68 0.86 -11.21 -11.26
N GLN A 69 0.23 -10.09 -11.61
CA GLN A 69 0.94 -8.85 -11.94
C GLN A 69 1.73 -8.29 -10.75
N ILE A 70 1.13 -8.30 -9.55
CA ILE A 70 1.81 -7.87 -8.32
C ILE A 70 3.01 -8.78 -8.04
N LEU A 71 2.84 -10.10 -8.13
CA LEU A 71 3.92 -11.07 -8.01
C LEU A 71 5.05 -10.75 -8.98
N GLN A 72 4.76 -10.50 -10.26
CA GLN A 72 5.80 -10.13 -11.24
C GLN A 72 6.60 -8.89 -10.83
N ILE A 73 5.97 -7.88 -10.20
CA ILE A 73 6.66 -6.67 -9.73
C ILE A 73 7.66 -7.00 -8.62
N TYR A 74 7.27 -7.84 -7.64
CA TYR A 74 8.14 -8.20 -6.53
C TYR A 74 9.21 -9.23 -6.93
N LEU A 75 8.84 -10.23 -7.73
CA LEU A 75 9.75 -11.24 -8.26
C LEU A 75 10.89 -10.64 -9.08
N LYS A 76 10.65 -9.55 -9.85
CA LYS A 76 11.69 -8.81 -10.58
C LYS A 76 12.80 -8.23 -9.69
N LYS A 77 12.58 -8.13 -8.38
CA LYS A 77 13.57 -7.62 -7.41
C LYS A 77 14.46 -8.74 -6.86
N LEU A 78 14.14 -10.00 -7.13
CA LEU A 78 14.85 -11.16 -6.62
C LEU A 78 15.82 -11.71 -7.66
N LYS A 79 16.89 -12.37 -7.20
CA LYS A 79 17.72 -13.21 -8.06
C LYS A 79 17.04 -14.56 -8.22
N LEU A 80 16.39 -14.77 -9.36
CA LEU A 80 15.69 -16.01 -9.68
C LEU A 80 16.55 -16.87 -10.62
N ASP A 81 16.30 -18.17 -10.64
CA ASP A 81 16.87 -19.11 -11.61
C ASP A 81 16.11 -19.09 -12.96
N HIS A 82 14.85 -18.63 -12.96
CA HIS A 82 13.97 -18.48 -14.11
C HIS A 82 13.31 -17.09 -14.14
N GLU A 83 12.74 -16.73 -15.29
CA GLU A 83 12.00 -15.47 -15.43
C GLU A 83 10.81 -15.38 -14.45
N PRO A 84 10.47 -14.17 -13.94
CA PRO A 84 9.35 -13.97 -13.03
C PRO A 84 8.01 -14.56 -13.48
N SER A 85 7.76 -14.65 -14.79
CA SER A 85 6.53 -15.23 -15.35
C SER A 85 6.40 -16.74 -15.10
N HIS A 86 7.52 -17.46 -14.95
CA HIS A 86 7.54 -18.88 -14.57
C HIS A 86 6.89 -19.11 -13.19
N TYR A 87 7.10 -18.15 -12.30
CA TYR A 87 6.65 -18.16 -10.92
C TYR A 87 5.25 -17.59 -10.76
N SER A 88 5.01 -16.38 -11.30
CA SER A 88 3.82 -15.58 -10.99
C SER A 88 2.51 -16.32 -11.26
N GLN A 89 2.42 -17.08 -12.37
CA GLN A 89 1.21 -17.82 -12.74
C GLN A 89 0.87 -18.91 -11.71
N ARG A 90 1.89 -19.63 -11.24
CA ARG A 90 1.73 -20.73 -10.28
C ARG A 90 1.48 -20.20 -8.87
N LEU A 91 2.14 -19.11 -8.48
CA LEU A 91 2.00 -18.48 -7.15
C LEU A 91 0.71 -17.66 -7.01
N ALA A 92 0.09 -17.22 -8.10
CA ALA A 92 -1.20 -16.50 -8.04
C ALA A 92 -2.38 -17.41 -7.64
N ALA A 93 -2.31 -18.71 -7.97
CA ALA A 93 -3.36 -19.68 -7.70
C ALA A 93 -3.56 -19.97 -6.19
N PRO A 94 -2.52 -20.23 -5.38
CA PRO A 94 -2.66 -20.50 -3.94
C PRO A 94 -2.77 -19.24 -3.05
N THR A 95 -2.82 -18.04 -3.63
CA THR A 95 -2.91 -16.77 -2.88
C THR A 95 -4.29 -16.07 -2.83
N PRO A 96 -5.46 -16.76 -2.83
CA PRO A 96 -6.75 -16.07 -2.68
C PRO A 96 -6.79 -15.17 -1.43
N GLY A 97 -7.27 -13.94 -1.61
CA GLY A 97 -7.45 -12.99 -0.52
C GLY A 97 -6.18 -12.27 -0.07
N PHE A 98 -5.03 -12.52 -0.70
CA PHE A 98 -3.79 -11.80 -0.43
C PHE A 98 -3.87 -10.38 -1.00
N ALA A 99 -3.48 -9.40 -0.19
CA ALA A 99 -3.20 -8.04 -0.62
C ALA A 99 -1.75 -7.93 -1.13
N GLY A 100 -1.40 -6.77 -1.69
CA GLY A 100 -0.04 -6.52 -2.17
C GLY A 100 1.03 -6.67 -1.09
N ALA A 101 0.71 -6.33 0.16
CA ALA A 101 1.61 -6.51 1.30
C ALA A 101 1.88 -7.99 1.60
N ASP A 102 0.86 -8.85 1.53
CA ASP A 102 1.01 -10.29 1.77
C ASP A 102 1.91 -10.92 0.70
N ILE A 103 1.70 -10.56 -0.57
CA ILE A 103 2.52 -11.00 -1.71
C ILE A 103 3.97 -10.54 -1.54
N ALA A 104 4.18 -9.27 -1.17
CA ALA A 104 5.51 -8.74 -0.92
C ALA A 104 6.23 -9.52 0.19
N ASN A 105 5.50 -9.88 1.25
CA ASN A 105 6.04 -10.64 2.37
C ASN A 105 6.45 -12.05 1.94
N VAL A 106 5.62 -12.76 1.14
CA VAL A 106 5.98 -14.06 0.58
C VAL A 106 7.29 -14.00 -0.21
N CYS A 107 7.43 -13.01 -1.09
CA CYS A 107 8.67 -12.82 -1.86
C CYS A 107 9.89 -12.53 -0.97
N ASN A 108 9.71 -11.76 0.11
CA ASN A 108 10.78 -11.47 1.05
C ASN A 108 11.19 -12.71 1.85
N GLU A 109 10.24 -13.52 2.32
CA GLU A 109 10.54 -14.76 3.06
C GLU A 109 11.26 -15.77 2.18
N ALA A 110 10.84 -15.95 0.92
CA ALA A 110 11.53 -16.82 -0.02
C ALA A 110 13.00 -16.40 -0.23
N ALA A 111 13.26 -15.10 -0.31
CA ALA A 111 14.61 -14.56 -0.40
C ALA A 111 15.44 -14.75 0.88
N LEU A 112 14.80 -14.62 2.05
CA LEU A 112 15.45 -14.87 3.34
C LEU A 112 15.81 -16.33 3.53
N ILE A 113 14.94 -17.26 3.11
CA ILE A 113 15.22 -18.70 3.14
C ILE A 113 16.39 -19.02 2.21
N ALA A 114 16.37 -18.52 0.97
CA ALA A 114 17.49 -18.70 0.03
C ALA A 114 18.83 -18.23 0.62
N ALA A 115 18.84 -17.05 1.24
CA ALA A 115 20.04 -16.49 1.85
C ALA A 115 20.52 -17.29 3.07
N ARG A 116 19.60 -17.88 3.86
CA ARG A 116 19.92 -18.73 5.01
C ARG A 116 20.57 -20.04 4.59
N ASP A 117 20.13 -20.61 3.46
CA ASP A 117 20.65 -21.86 2.92
C ASP A 117 21.91 -21.65 2.04
N GLU A 118 22.52 -20.46 2.10
CA GLU A 118 23.66 -20.05 1.28
C GLU A 118 23.41 -20.15 -0.24
N GLY A 119 22.13 -20.13 -0.64
CA GLY A 119 21.69 -20.12 -2.03
C GLY A 119 21.96 -18.80 -2.73
N SER A 120 22.40 -18.87 -3.98
CA SER A 120 22.67 -17.69 -4.82
C SER A 120 21.43 -17.15 -5.55
N GLN A 121 20.39 -17.98 -5.66
CA GLN A 121 19.13 -17.71 -6.36
C GLN A 121 17.95 -18.29 -5.58
N VAL A 122 16.77 -17.69 -5.76
CA VAL A 122 15.50 -18.16 -5.21
C VAL A 122 14.86 -19.11 -6.22
N THR A 123 14.52 -20.33 -5.78
CA THR A 123 13.83 -21.37 -6.58
C THR A 123 12.38 -21.55 -6.15
N MET A 124 11.61 -22.36 -6.89
CA MET A 124 10.17 -22.56 -6.63
C MET A 124 9.89 -23.25 -5.30
N GLU A 125 10.79 -24.08 -4.77
CA GLU A 125 10.56 -24.75 -3.48
C GLU A 125 10.60 -23.80 -2.27
N LEU A 126 11.08 -22.56 -2.46
CA LEU A 126 11.23 -21.58 -1.39
C LEU A 126 10.00 -20.68 -1.19
N PHE A 127 8.99 -20.82 -2.05
CA PHE A 127 7.71 -20.09 -1.99
C PHE A 127 6.60 -20.96 -1.41
#